data_AF-A0A2D9G7J2-F1
#
_entry.id   AF-A0A2D9G7J2-F1
#
_cell.length_a   1.000
_cell.length_b   1.000
_cell.length_c   1.000
_cell.angle_alpha   90.00
_cell.angle_beta   90.00
_cell.angle_gamma   90.00
#
_symmetry.space_group_name_H-M   'P 1'
#
loop_
_entity.id
_entity.type
_entity.pdbx_description
1 polymer ?
#
loop_
_entity_poly.entity_id
_entity_poly.type
_entity_poly.pdbx_seq_one_letter_code
_entity_poly.pdbx_strand_id
1 'polypeptide(L)'
;MDYRFINDNLSLLCCRASLPGSGFATADVIGNYQGVAEKFAHTRTFVQIDLDFYVDTAYRSLKFLEHWMEFISSGTETSANGVSPLRKGYYYKMRYPSEYKCDETRIIKFERDYKRYIEYRFFGLFPISLNSTPVSYEGSTILKATASFHYDRYYSGQSRSINELFRTEGNKEERAESDFAPSLLSGLSSGALFSTGSPFGTLLNPSAASKAFNNDLFDAGTTILSSTQLYNSNFVSSSGDGSTNTTK
;
A
#
# COMPACT_ATOMS: atom_id res chain seq x y z
N MET A 1 1.95 16.03 16.69
CA MET A 1 2.11 14.57 16.61
C MET A 1 3.43 14.29 15.94
N ASP A 2 4.26 13.44 16.50
CA ASP A 2 5.56 13.11 15.91
C ASP A 2 5.39 12.05 14.81
N TYR A 3 6.03 12.23 13.66
CA TYR A 3 5.96 11.30 12.52
C TYR A 3 6.37 9.86 12.89
N ARG A 4 7.37 9.72 13.77
CA ARG A 4 7.83 8.42 14.30
C ARG A 4 6.77 7.68 15.12
N PHE A 5 5.89 8.42 15.81
CA PHE A 5 4.81 7.80 16.57
C PHE A 5 3.80 7.13 15.64
N ILE A 6 3.42 7.83 14.56
CA ILE A 6 2.43 7.36 13.59
C ILE A 6 2.94 6.13 12.84
N ASN A 7 4.19 6.14 12.40
CA ASN A 7 4.75 5.02 11.64
C ASN A 7 5.05 3.79 12.50
N ASP A 8 5.78 3.98 13.60
CA ASP A 8 6.39 2.85 14.31
C ASP A 8 5.57 2.39 15.51
N ASN A 9 4.95 3.32 16.25
CA ASN A 9 4.35 3.01 17.54
C ASN A 9 2.84 2.72 17.43
N LEU A 10 2.11 3.48 16.61
CA LEU A 10 0.67 3.32 16.47
C LEU A 10 0.28 1.90 15.99
N SER A 11 1.05 1.36 15.06
CA SER A 11 0.84 0.00 14.52
C SER A 11 1.03 -1.07 15.60
N LEU A 12 2.01 -0.90 16.49
CA LEU A 12 2.27 -1.82 17.60
C LEU A 12 1.23 -1.71 18.73
N LEU A 13 0.59 -0.55 18.88
CA LEU A 13 -0.45 -0.34 19.89
C LEU A 13 -1.79 -1.00 19.52
N CYS A 14 -1.97 -1.43 18.27
CA CYS A 14 -3.15 -2.18 17.84
C CYS A 14 -3.15 -3.58 18.48
N CYS A 15 -4.03 -3.80 19.45
CA CYS A 15 -4.09 -5.05 20.21
C CYS A 15 -5.07 -6.07 19.64
N ARG A 16 -6.08 -5.60 18.89
CA ARG A 16 -7.07 -6.45 18.25
C ARG A 16 -7.49 -5.83 16.93
N ALA A 17 -7.64 -6.68 15.93
CA ALA A 17 -8.21 -6.32 14.64
C ALA A 17 -9.25 -7.37 14.24
N SER A 18 -10.40 -6.93 13.75
CA SER A 18 -11.42 -7.80 13.16
C SER A 18 -11.26 -7.83 11.65
N LEU A 19 -10.63 -8.87 11.09
CA LEU A 19 -10.42 -8.95 9.64
C LEU A 19 -11.78 -9.06 8.91
N PRO A 20 -12.14 -8.10 8.04
CA PRO A 20 -13.44 -8.07 7.39
C PRO A 20 -13.51 -9.10 6.27
N GLY A 21 -14.69 -9.72 6.12
CA GLY A 21 -15.05 -10.48 4.93
C GLY A 21 -15.50 -9.59 3.77
N SER A 22 -15.91 -10.19 2.66
CA SER A 22 -16.63 -9.50 1.59
C SER A 22 -17.76 -10.36 1.06
N GLY A 23 -18.87 -9.76 0.70
CA GLY A 23 -19.99 -10.43 0.01
C GLY A 23 -20.10 -10.01 -1.45
N PHE A 24 -20.90 -10.74 -2.23
CA PHE A 24 -21.27 -10.37 -3.59
C PHE A 24 -22.78 -10.12 -3.67
N ALA A 25 -23.18 -8.98 -4.24
CA ALA A 25 -24.55 -8.71 -4.62
C ALA A 25 -24.86 -9.41 -5.96
N THR A 26 -26.02 -10.06 -6.03
CA THR A 26 -26.44 -10.85 -7.19
C THR A 26 -27.69 -10.26 -7.84
N ALA A 27 -27.78 -10.36 -9.16
CA ALA A 27 -28.99 -10.10 -9.93
C ALA A 27 -29.49 -11.43 -10.51
N ASP A 28 -30.80 -11.67 -10.41
CA ASP A 28 -31.44 -12.87 -10.92
C ASP A 28 -31.93 -12.62 -12.34
N VAL A 29 -31.49 -13.44 -13.30
CA VAL A 29 -31.91 -13.38 -14.69
C VAL A 29 -32.81 -14.58 -14.96
N ILE A 30 -34.06 -14.28 -15.30
CA ILE A 30 -35.10 -15.28 -15.61
C ILE A 30 -35.51 -15.08 -17.06
N GLY A 31 -35.60 -16.16 -17.83
CA GLY A 31 -36.13 -16.13 -19.21
C GLY A 31 -35.10 -16.21 -20.32
N ASN A 32 -33.79 -16.32 -20.02
CA ASN A 32 -32.75 -16.51 -21.05
C ASN A 32 -32.64 -17.96 -21.52
N TYR A 33 -32.91 -18.93 -20.65
CA TYR A 33 -32.94 -20.36 -20.98
C TYR A 33 -34.19 -21.03 -20.39
N GLN A 34 -34.66 -22.09 -21.06
CA GLN A 34 -35.87 -22.81 -20.69
C GLN A 34 -35.66 -23.53 -19.34
N GLY A 35 -36.40 -23.11 -18.32
CA GLY A 35 -36.47 -23.82 -17.03
C GLY A 35 -35.29 -23.60 -16.07
N VAL A 36 -34.36 -22.68 -16.36
CA VAL A 36 -33.23 -22.35 -15.47
C VAL A 36 -33.26 -20.87 -15.11
N ALA A 37 -33.24 -20.58 -13.81
CA ALA A 37 -32.99 -19.23 -13.29
C ALA A 37 -31.51 -19.08 -12.94
N GLU A 38 -30.84 -18.09 -13.52
CA GLU A 38 -29.41 -17.83 -13.30
C GLU A 38 -29.21 -16.64 -12.37
N LYS A 39 -28.19 -16.70 -11.51
CA LYS A 39 -27.81 -15.61 -10.61
C LYS A 39 -26.43 -15.09 -10.99
N PHE A 40 -26.32 -13.81 -11.36
CA PHE A 40 -25.05 -13.18 -11.71
C PHE A 40 -24.61 -12.20 -10.62
N ALA A 41 -23.37 -12.31 -10.16
CA ALA A 41 -22.77 -11.34 -9.24
C ALA A 41 -22.40 -10.05 -10.01
N HIS A 42 -22.79 -8.88 -9.49
CA HIS A 42 -22.52 -7.58 -10.13
C HIS A 42 -21.70 -6.61 -9.28
N THR A 43 -21.79 -6.69 -7.95
CA THR A 43 -21.05 -5.79 -7.02
C THR A 43 -20.45 -6.60 -5.88
N ARG A 44 -19.21 -6.28 -5.49
CA ARG A 44 -18.60 -6.81 -4.26
C ARG A 44 -18.80 -5.80 -3.13
N THR A 45 -19.47 -6.21 -2.06
CA THR A 45 -19.73 -5.38 -0.87
C THR A 45 -18.66 -5.65 0.18
N PHE A 46 -18.05 -4.57 0.67
CA PHE A 46 -17.06 -4.60 1.73
C PHE A 46 -17.69 -4.19 3.06
N VAL A 47 -17.36 -4.91 4.13
CA VAL A 47 -17.78 -4.57 5.49
C VAL A 47 -16.69 -3.79 6.19
N GLN A 48 -17.08 -2.95 7.15
CA GLN A 48 -16.17 -2.15 7.97
C GLN A 48 -15.23 -3.04 8.80
N ILE A 49 -14.09 -2.49 9.19
CA ILE A 49 -13.09 -3.15 10.03
C ILE A 49 -12.99 -2.45 11.38
N ASP A 50 -13.02 -3.23 12.45
CA ASP A 50 -12.85 -2.73 13.82
C ASP A 50 -11.43 -2.99 14.30
N LEU A 51 -10.77 -1.94 14.79
CA LEU A 51 -9.44 -1.99 15.38
C LEU A 51 -9.48 -1.44 16.81
N ASP A 52 -8.88 -2.19 17.74
CA ASP A 52 -8.71 -1.77 19.13
C ASP A 52 -7.25 -1.41 19.37
N PHE A 53 -7.02 -0.21 19.88
CA PHE A 53 -5.70 0.29 20.25
C PHE A 53 -5.57 0.41 21.75
N TYR A 54 -4.43 -0.01 22.29
CA TYR A 54 -4.05 0.37 23.65
C TYR A 54 -3.79 1.87 23.71
N VAL A 55 -4.26 2.48 24.79
CA VAL A 55 -4.03 3.89 25.07
C VAL A 55 -2.83 4.01 26.00
N ASP A 56 -1.79 4.69 25.50
CA ASP A 56 -0.61 5.06 26.29
C ASP A 56 -0.96 6.16 27.32
N THR A 57 -0.12 6.32 28.33
CA THR A 57 -0.14 7.38 29.37
C THR A 57 -0.30 8.79 28.80
N ALA A 58 0.27 9.08 27.62
CA ALA A 58 0.14 10.37 26.95
C ALA A 58 -1.14 10.50 26.08
N TYR A 59 -1.98 9.47 26.06
CA TYR A 59 -3.21 9.34 25.27
C TYR A 59 -3.00 9.52 23.77
N ARG A 60 -1.82 9.13 23.26
CA ARG A 60 -1.43 9.42 21.87
C ARG A 60 -2.32 8.70 20.86
N SER A 61 -2.62 7.40 21.04
CA SER A 61 -3.50 6.65 20.13
C SER A 61 -4.89 7.29 20.03
N LEU A 62 -5.46 7.68 21.17
CA LEU A 62 -6.78 8.32 21.23
C LEU A 62 -6.78 9.69 20.55
N LYS A 63 -5.80 10.53 20.88
CA LYS A 63 -5.63 11.85 20.24
C LYS A 63 -5.40 11.75 18.73
N PHE A 64 -4.71 10.71 18.27
CA PHE A 64 -4.48 10.49 16.85
C PHE A 64 -5.79 10.20 16.11
N LEU A 65 -6.60 9.28 16.62
CA LEU A 65 -7.88 8.92 16.00
C LEU A 65 -8.86 10.08 16.00
N GLU A 66 -8.98 10.80 17.11
CA GLU A 66 -9.79 12.03 17.20
C GLU A 66 -9.30 13.10 16.23
N HIS A 67 -7.99 13.34 16.18
CA HIS A 67 -7.43 14.35 15.27
C HIS A 67 -7.60 13.96 13.80
N TRP A 68 -7.55 12.68 13.46
CA TRP A 68 -7.83 12.21 12.10
C TRP A 68 -9.30 12.43 11.72
N MET A 69 -10.25 12.11 12.61
CA MET A 69 -11.66 12.38 12.37
C MET A 69 -11.96 13.89 12.27
N GLU A 70 -11.34 14.72 13.12
CA GLU A 70 -11.43 16.17 13.01
C GLU A 70 -10.83 16.67 11.69
N PHE A 71 -9.68 16.14 11.27
CA PHE A 71 -9.06 16.51 10.00
C PHE A 71 -10.00 16.28 8.79
N ILE A 72 -10.77 15.18 8.79
CA ILE A 72 -11.76 14.89 7.75
C ILE A 72 -12.85 15.99 7.69
N SER A 73 -13.27 16.49 8.85
CA SER A 73 -14.35 17.49 8.99
C SER A 73 -13.87 18.95 9.02
N SER A 74 -12.55 19.16 8.97
CA SER A 74 -11.89 20.44 9.15
C SER A 74 -11.59 21.19 7.83
N GLY A 75 -12.55 21.16 6.90
CA GLY A 75 -12.53 21.99 5.70
C GLY A 75 -12.78 23.47 5.96
N THR A 76 -13.24 23.84 7.16
CA THR A 76 -13.60 25.22 7.52
C THR A 76 -12.41 26.03 8.03
N GLU A 77 -11.43 25.40 8.68
CA GLU A 77 -10.33 26.13 9.35
C GLU A 77 -9.17 26.50 8.41
N THR A 78 -8.99 25.77 7.30
CA THR A 78 -7.84 25.96 6.39
C THR A 78 -8.06 27.03 5.32
N SER A 79 -9.25 27.61 5.23
CA SER A 79 -9.47 28.78 4.37
C SER A 79 -8.79 30.02 4.95
N ALA A 80 -8.42 31.00 4.12
CA ALA A 80 -7.85 32.27 4.57
C ALA A 80 -8.74 33.01 5.62
N ASN A 81 -10.04 32.71 5.62
CA ASN A 81 -11.01 33.14 6.63
C ASN A 81 -11.45 31.98 7.53
N GLY A 82 -10.48 31.19 8.01
CA GLY A 82 -10.73 30.03 8.87
C GLY A 82 -11.53 30.39 10.11
N VAL A 83 -12.59 29.63 10.39
CA VAL A 83 -13.40 29.81 11.60
C VAL A 83 -12.95 28.79 12.64
N SER A 84 -12.51 29.27 13.81
CA SER A 84 -12.13 28.39 14.91
C SER A 84 -13.33 27.57 15.42
N PRO A 85 -13.15 26.27 15.74
CA PRO A 85 -14.18 25.43 16.33
C PRO A 85 -14.76 25.97 17.65
N LEU A 86 -13.99 26.80 18.38
CA LEU A 86 -14.44 27.41 19.64
C LEU A 86 -15.46 28.54 19.44
N ARG A 87 -15.66 29.02 18.21
CA ARG A 87 -16.56 30.14 17.93
C ARG A 87 -18.00 29.66 17.82
N LYS A 88 -18.94 30.41 18.42
CA LYS A 88 -20.38 30.19 18.26
C LYS A 88 -20.77 30.29 16.77
N GLY A 89 -21.49 29.30 16.26
CA GLY A 89 -21.86 29.21 14.85
C GLY A 89 -20.83 28.50 13.97
N TYR A 90 -19.97 27.67 14.56
CA TYR A 90 -19.10 26.76 13.80
C TYR A 90 -19.93 25.79 12.94
N TYR A 91 -19.39 25.45 11.78
CA TYR A 91 -20.00 24.53 10.83
C TYR A 91 -18.91 23.64 10.24
N TYR A 92 -19.25 22.37 10.04
CA TYR A 92 -18.32 21.39 9.49
C TYR A 92 -18.33 21.46 7.96
N LYS A 93 -17.13 21.36 7.37
CA LYS A 93 -16.95 21.18 5.92
C LYS A 93 -16.05 19.97 5.71
N MET A 94 -16.51 18.99 4.95
CA MET A 94 -15.72 17.81 4.69
C MET A 94 -14.58 18.09 3.72
N ARG A 95 -13.42 17.46 3.96
CA ARG A 95 -12.29 17.42 3.03
C ARG A 95 -12.53 16.47 1.88
N TYR A 96 -11.74 16.62 0.82
CA TYR A 96 -11.76 15.68 -0.29
C TYR A 96 -11.18 14.33 0.13
N PRO A 97 -11.77 13.20 -0.31
CA PRO A 97 -11.29 11.86 0.04
C PRO A 97 -9.81 11.59 -0.22
N SER A 98 -9.23 12.22 -1.24
CA SER A 98 -7.80 12.09 -1.56
C SER A 98 -6.87 12.70 -0.51
N GLU A 99 -7.36 13.59 0.37
CA GLU A 99 -6.54 14.29 1.36
C GLU A 99 -6.38 13.50 2.67
N TYR A 100 -7.37 12.70 3.05
CA TYR A 100 -7.41 12.05 4.37
C TYR A 100 -7.40 10.52 4.34
N LYS A 101 -7.66 9.91 3.18
CA LYS A 101 -7.62 8.46 3.04
C LYS A 101 -6.18 7.97 3.02
N CYS A 102 -5.90 6.88 3.73
CA CYS A 102 -4.60 6.22 3.63
C CYS A 102 -4.46 5.51 2.27
N ASP A 103 -3.30 5.66 1.63
CA ASP A 103 -2.97 4.94 0.40
C ASP A 103 -3.01 3.42 0.61
N GLU A 104 -2.37 2.96 1.69
CA GLU A 104 -2.28 1.55 2.02
C GLU A 104 -2.16 1.33 3.53
N THR A 105 -2.89 0.35 4.06
CA THR A 105 -2.70 -0.18 5.41
C THR A 105 -2.62 -1.70 5.35
N ARG A 106 -1.66 -2.28 6.08
CA ARG A 106 -1.39 -3.73 6.04
C ARG A 106 -1.61 -4.36 7.40
N ILE A 107 -2.33 -5.48 7.40
CA ILE A 107 -2.47 -6.36 8.56
C ILE A 107 -1.87 -7.71 8.19
N ILE A 108 -0.85 -8.11 8.93
CA ILE A 108 -0.14 -9.36 8.72
C ILE A 108 -0.60 -10.34 9.81
N LYS A 109 -1.23 -11.43 9.38
CA LYS A 109 -1.54 -12.56 10.25
C LYS A 109 -0.43 -13.59 10.09
N PHE A 110 0.27 -13.90 11.17
CA PHE A 110 1.36 -14.88 11.17
C PHE A 110 1.13 -15.94 12.26
N GLU A 111 1.63 -17.14 12.01
CA GLU A 111 1.67 -18.21 13.01
C GLU A 111 2.93 -18.09 13.88
N ARG A 112 2.96 -18.78 15.02
CA ARG A 112 4.12 -18.80 15.93
C ARG A 112 5.43 -19.21 15.23
N ASP A 113 5.33 -20.00 14.16
CA ASP A 113 6.48 -20.46 13.39
C ASP A 113 7.11 -19.36 12.51
N TYR A 114 6.45 -18.21 12.33
CA TYR A 114 6.84 -17.07 11.48
C TYR A 114 7.12 -17.42 10.00
N LYS A 115 6.91 -18.67 9.58
CA LYS A 115 7.20 -19.14 8.23
C LYS A 115 6.06 -18.82 7.28
N ARG A 116 4.84 -18.89 7.78
CA ARG A 116 3.62 -18.66 7.02
C ARG A 116 2.92 -17.42 7.56
N TYR A 117 2.58 -16.53 6.65
CA TYR A 117 1.80 -15.36 6.95
C TYR A 117 0.82 -15.06 5.82
N ILE A 118 -0.32 -14.49 6.18
CA ILE A 118 -1.30 -13.94 5.23
C ILE A 118 -1.32 -12.44 5.44
N GLU A 119 -1.18 -11.72 4.33
CA GLU A 119 -1.21 -10.26 4.29
C GLU A 119 -2.58 -9.78 3.81
N TYR A 120 -3.18 -8.87 4.56
CA TYR A 120 -4.36 -8.11 4.15
C TYR A 120 -3.94 -6.67 3.89
N ARG A 121 -4.13 -6.22 2.64
CA ARG A 121 -3.83 -4.86 2.21
C ARG A 121 -5.13 -4.11 2.00
N PHE A 122 -5.34 -3.03 2.74
CA PHE A 122 -6.51 -2.15 2.65
C PHE A 122 -6.12 -0.87 1.93
N PHE A 123 -6.95 -0.45 0.99
CA PHE A 123 -6.77 0.78 0.23
C PHE A 123 -7.85 1.79 0.59
N GLY A 124 -7.43 3.04 0.79
CA GLY A 124 -8.35 4.12 1.11
C GLY A 124 -8.97 3.98 2.50
N LEU A 125 -8.20 3.49 3.49
CA LEU A 125 -8.68 3.30 4.86
C LEU A 125 -8.83 4.66 5.57
N PHE A 126 -9.93 4.84 6.31
CA PHE A 126 -10.16 6.00 7.16
C PHE A 126 -11.13 5.67 8.32
N PRO A 127 -11.01 6.33 9.49
CA PRO A 127 -11.91 6.12 10.61
C PRO A 127 -13.28 6.74 10.32
N ILE A 128 -14.34 5.99 10.64
CA ILE A 128 -15.73 6.46 10.51
C ILE A 128 -16.37 6.74 11.87
N SER A 129 -15.95 6.00 12.90
CA SER A 129 -16.49 6.11 14.24
C SER A 129 -15.45 5.68 15.26
N LEU A 130 -15.35 6.44 16.34
CA LEU A 130 -14.58 6.11 17.53
C LEU A 130 -15.58 5.81 18.65
N ASN A 131 -15.46 4.65 19.27
CA ASN A 131 -16.33 4.27 20.39
C ASN A 131 -15.95 5.06 21.64
N SER A 132 -16.97 5.47 22.42
CA SER A 132 -16.78 6.18 23.69
C SER A 132 -15.95 5.35 24.66
N THR A 133 -14.74 5.81 24.99
CA THR A 133 -13.87 5.13 25.95
C THR A 133 -14.35 5.41 27.38
N PRO A 134 -14.82 4.42 28.15
CA PRO A 134 -15.31 4.65 29.50
C PRO A 134 -14.15 5.01 30.44
N VAL A 135 -14.33 6.07 31.23
CA VAL A 135 -13.40 6.47 32.30
C VAL A 135 -14.00 6.00 33.62
N SER A 136 -13.46 4.90 34.17
CA SER A 136 -13.82 4.39 35.49
C SER A 136 -12.59 4.35 36.38
N TYR A 137 -12.77 4.72 37.65
CA TYR A 137 -11.74 4.58 38.69
C TYR A 137 -11.83 3.23 39.42
N GLU A 138 -12.83 2.41 39.09
CA GLU A 138 -13.10 1.13 39.72
C GLU A 138 -12.63 -0.03 38.84
N GLY A 139 -11.77 -0.89 39.42
CA GLY A 139 -11.19 -2.06 38.75
C GLY A 139 -9.87 -1.80 38.01
N SER A 140 -9.05 -2.85 37.88
CA SER A 140 -7.82 -2.82 37.07
C SER A 140 -8.13 -3.22 35.63
N THR A 141 -8.45 -2.24 34.79
CA THR A 141 -8.62 -2.45 33.33
C THR A 141 -7.76 -1.48 32.56
N ILE A 142 -7.11 -1.97 31.49
CA ILE A 142 -6.28 -1.14 30.61
C ILE A 142 -7.22 -0.40 29.65
N LEU A 143 -7.00 0.91 29.51
CA LEU A 143 -7.78 1.75 28.60
C LEU A 143 -7.51 1.36 27.13
N LYS A 144 -8.58 1.13 26.39
CA LYS A 144 -8.56 0.80 24.97
C LYS A 144 -9.41 1.79 24.18
N ALA A 145 -8.92 2.20 23.03
CA ALA A 145 -9.64 2.99 22.04
C ALA A 145 -10.07 2.06 20.90
N THR A 146 -11.37 1.82 20.78
CA THR A 146 -11.95 1.04 19.69
C THR A 146 -12.43 1.98 18.61
N ALA A 147 -11.92 1.83 17.39
CA ALA A 147 -12.36 2.59 16.22
C ALA A 147 -12.77 1.64 15.08
N SER A 148 -13.87 2.01 14.43
CA SER A 148 -14.32 1.37 13.19
C SER A 148 -13.82 2.18 12.01
N PHE A 149 -13.30 1.48 11.02
CA PHE A 149 -12.75 2.04 9.80
C PHE A 149 -13.53 1.55 8.60
N HIS A 150 -13.64 2.44 7.62
CA HIS A 150 -14.09 2.10 6.28
C HIS A 150 -12.88 2.10 5.33
N TYR A 151 -12.96 1.29 4.30
CA TYR A 151 -11.97 1.21 3.23
C TYR A 151 -12.69 0.97 1.90
N ASP A 152 -12.04 1.31 0.79
CA ASP A 152 -12.65 1.20 -0.53
C ASP A 152 -12.56 -0.23 -1.07
N ARG A 153 -11.42 -0.89 -0.85
CA ARG A 153 -11.17 -2.29 -1.24
C ARG A 153 -10.06 -2.91 -0.40
N TYR A 154 -10.05 -4.24 -0.35
CA TYR A 154 -8.91 -5.00 0.18
C TYR A 154 -8.39 -6.04 -0.81
N TYR A 155 -7.11 -6.36 -0.68
CA TYR A 155 -6.46 -7.48 -1.34
C TYR A 155 -5.89 -8.42 -0.27
N SER A 156 -6.17 -9.72 -0.41
CA SER A 156 -5.65 -10.77 0.47
C SER A 156 -4.57 -11.53 -0.28
N GLY A 157 -3.37 -11.55 0.30
CA GLY A 157 -2.21 -12.25 -0.23
C GLY A 157 -1.01 -11.36 -0.46
N GLN A 158 0.12 -12.04 -0.61
CA GLN A 158 1.38 -11.43 -0.98
C GLN A 158 1.25 -10.74 -2.35
N SER A 159 1.70 -9.49 -2.46
CA SER A 159 1.56 -8.70 -3.70
C SER A 159 2.66 -7.64 -3.84
N ARG A 160 3.83 -7.91 -3.25
CA ARG A 160 5.03 -7.12 -3.49
C ARG A 160 5.59 -7.49 -4.86
N SER A 161 6.34 -6.57 -5.47
CA SER A 161 7.02 -6.80 -6.76
C SER A 161 7.93 -8.03 -6.74
N ILE A 162 8.56 -8.33 -5.61
CA ILE A 162 9.33 -9.56 -5.41
C ILE A 162 8.44 -10.80 -5.53
N ASN A 163 7.22 -10.77 -4.99
CA ASN A 163 6.31 -11.90 -4.99
C ASN A 163 5.67 -12.10 -6.38
N GLU A 164 5.51 -11.02 -7.15
CA GLU A 164 5.13 -11.07 -8.56
C GLU A 164 6.24 -11.69 -9.42
N LEU A 165 7.49 -11.30 -9.17
CA LEU A 165 8.66 -11.91 -9.82
C LEU A 165 8.76 -13.42 -9.53
N PHE A 166 8.54 -13.82 -8.28
CA PHE A 166 8.57 -15.21 -7.85
C PHE A 166 7.25 -15.96 -8.08
N ARG A 167 6.22 -15.28 -8.63
CA ARG A 167 4.87 -15.83 -8.89
C ARG A 167 4.18 -16.42 -7.65
N THR A 168 4.58 -15.99 -6.45
CA THR A 168 4.02 -16.37 -5.14
C THR A 168 2.89 -15.41 -4.70
N GLU A 169 2.45 -14.53 -5.61
CA GLU A 169 1.40 -13.56 -5.32
C GLU A 169 0.03 -14.21 -5.04
N GLY A 170 -0.86 -13.50 -4.34
CA GLY A 170 -2.27 -13.88 -4.23
C GLY A 170 -2.52 -15.23 -3.55
N ASN A 171 -1.71 -15.57 -2.53
CA ASN A 171 -1.76 -16.83 -1.77
C ASN A 171 -1.36 -18.08 -2.59
N LYS A 172 -0.59 -17.92 -3.67
CA LYS A 172 0.05 -19.04 -4.36
C LYS A 172 1.19 -19.58 -3.49
N GLU A 173 1.33 -20.90 -3.41
CA GLU A 173 2.50 -21.52 -2.77
C GLU A 173 3.71 -21.42 -3.69
N GLU A 174 4.91 -21.33 -3.12
CA GLU A 174 6.16 -21.40 -3.89
C GLU A 174 6.19 -22.71 -4.68
N ARG A 175 6.16 -22.59 -6.01
CA ARG A 175 6.28 -23.74 -6.89
C ARG A 175 7.72 -24.25 -6.80
N ALA A 176 7.88 -25.55 -6.49
CA ALA A 176 9.20 -26.19 -6.43
C ALA A 176 10.06 -25.87 -7.67
N GLU A 177 11.37 -25.74 -7.47
CA GLU A 177 12.33 -25.14 -8.42
C GLU A 177 12.47 -25.82 -9.80
N SER A 178 11.65 -26.83 -10.13
CA SER A 178 11.72 -27.54 -11.41
C SER A 178 11.11 -26.80 -12.60
N ASP A 179 10.44 -25.65 -12.40
CA ASP A 179 9.79 -24.89 -13.49
C ASP A 179 10.43 -23.51 -13.77
N PHE A 180 11.65 -23.27 -13.26
CA PHE A 180 12.43 -22.06 -13.53
C PHE A 180 12.99 -22.04 -14.96
N ALA A 181 12.12 -21.87 -15.94
CA ALA A 181 12.51 -21.27 -17.21
C ALA A 181 12.14 -19.77 -17.15
N PRO A 182 13.08 -18.85 -16.88
CA PRO A 182 12.83 -17.43 -17.09
C PRO A 182 12.49 -17.22 -18.57
N SER A 183 11.30 -16.68 -18.84
CA SER A 183 10.81 -16.41 -20.20
C SER A 183 11.61 -15.33 -20.95
N LEU A 184 12.72 -14.83 -20.38
CA LEU A 184 13.70 -13.99 -21.06
C LEU A 184 14.65 -14.79 -21.98
N LEU A 185 14.57 -16.12 -21.97
CA LEU A 185 15.28 -17.02 -22.88
C LEU A 185 14.32 -17.84 -23.77
N SER A 186 13.08 -17.41 -23.99
CA SER A 186 12.17 -18.10 -24.93
C SER A 186 12.38 -17.71 -26.40
N GLY A 187 13.36 -16.85 -26.69
CA GLY A 187 13.69 -16.36 -28.03
C GLY A 187 15.01 -16.90 -28.62
N LEU A 188 15.78 -17.68 -27.87
CA LEU A 188 17.01 -18.30 -28.35
C LEU A 188 16.74 -19.78 -28.59
N SER A 189 16.35 -20.10 -29.83
CA SER A 189 16.23 -21.49 -30.28
C SER A 189 17.59 -22.19 -30.16
N SER A 190 17.58 -23.46 -29.77
CA SER A 190 18.75 -24.32 -29.55
C SER A 190 19.55 -24.67 -30.83
N GLY A 191 19.65 -23.74 -31.80
CA GLY A 191 20.29 -23.96 -33.10
C GLY A 191 21.38 -22.97 -33.49
N ALA A 192 21.72 -21.98 -32.66
CA ALA A 192 22.64 -20.89 -33.06
C ALA A 192 23.95 -20.82 -32.25
N LEU A 193 24.52 -21.96 -31.85
CA LEU A 193 25.82 -22.02 -31.17
C LEU A 193 26.87 -22.77 -32.00
N PHE A 194 27.08 -22.41 -33.27
CA PHE A 194 28.37 -22.62 -33.96
C PHE A 194 28.49 -21.62 -35.11
N SER A 195 28.95 -20.41 -34.80
CA SER A 195 29.63 -19.56 -35.77
C SER A 195 30.83 -18.95 -35.07
N THR A 196 32.00 -19.46 -35.45
CA THR A 196 33.31 -18.98 -35.06
C THR A 196 33.55 -17.60 -35.66
N GLY A 197 33.73 -16.58 -34.82
CA GLY A 197 34.38 -15.34 -35.22
C GLY A 197 33.72 -14.07 -34.70
N SER A 198 34.13 -13.60 -33.52
CA SER A 198 34.53 -12.20 -33.27
C SER A 198 34.89 -11.98 -31.79
N PRO A 199 35.81 -11.06 -31.46
CA PRO A 199 36.50 -11.04 -30.19
C PRO A 199 35.94 -9.92 -29.29
N PHE A 200 35.09 -10.26 -28.32
CA PHE A 200 34.96 -9.51 -27.06
C PHE A 200 34.05 -10.30 -26.11
N GLY A 201 34.63 -11.26 -25.40
CA GLY A 201 33.93 -11.98 -24.34
C GLY A 201 34.08 -11.25 -23.01
N THR A 202 33.02 -10.63 -22.51
CA THR A 202 32.85 -10.48 -21.05
C THR A 202 32.02 -11.64 -20.56
N LEU A 203 32.70 -12.64 -19.99
CA LEU A 203 32.10 -13.74 -19.26
C LEU A 203 31.36 -13.16 -18.05
N LEU A 204 30.03 -13.18 -18.07
CA LEU A 204 29.25 -12.95 -16.86
C LEU A 204 29.34 -14.21 -16.00
N ASN A 205 30.22 -14.16 -15.00
CA ASN A 205 30.27 -15.14 -13.93
C ASN A 205 28.96 -15.04 -13.11
N PRO A 206 28.17 -16.13 -12.97
CA PRO A 206 26.84 -16.08 -12.33
C PRO A 206 26.87 -15.77 -10.83
N SER A 207 28.05 -15.73 -10.19
CA SER A 207 28.17 -15.34 -8.78
C SER A 207 28.25 -13.82 -8.53
N ALA A 208 28.34 -12.99 -9.58
CA ALA A 208 28.35 -11.53 -9.44
C ALA A 208 26.95 -10.89 -9.50
N ALA A 209 25.94 -11.62 -9.96
CA ALA A 209 24.56 -11.12 -10.02
C ALA A 209 23.87 -11.08 -8.64
N SER A 210 24.42 -11.76 -7.62
CA SER A 210 23.83 -11.82 -6.27
C SER A 210 24.18 -10.63 -5.38
N LYS A 211 25.00 -9.67 -5.84
CA LYS A 211 25.43 -8.52 -5.02
C LYS A 211 24.67 -7.21 -5.30
N ALA A 212 23.65 -7.22 -6.16
CA ALA A 212 23.00 -5.99 -6.62
C ALA A 212 21.56 -5.74 -6.14
N PHE A 213 21.08 -6.41 -5.08
CA PHE A 213 19.65 -6.30 -4.68
C PHE A 213 19.37 -5.97 -3.21
N ASN A 214 20.38 -5.62 -2.42
CA ASN A 214 20.16 -5.06 -1.08
C ASN A 214 20.58 -3.59 -1.05
N ASN A 215 19.67 -2.69 -1.42
CA ASN A 215 19.71 -1.32 -0.94
C ASN A 215 18.50 -1.11 -0.02
N ASP A 216 18.58 -1.69 1.18
CA ASP A 216 17.75 -1.32 2.31
C ASP A 216 18.34 -0.06 2.97
N LEU A 217 17.59 1.04 2.79
CA LEU A 217 17.19 1.99 3.83
C LEU A 217 18.22 2.77 4.68
N PHE A 218 19.55 2.57 4.62
CA PHE A 218 20.49 3.35 5.48
C PHE A 218 21.84 3.80 4.90
N ASP A 219 22.13 3.73 3.59
CA ASP A 219 23.39 4.25 3.06
C ASP A 219 23.23 5.58 2.30
N ALA A 220 23.82 6.65 2.85
CA ALA A 220 23.88 7.97 2.24
C ALA A 220 25.08 8.03 1.29
N GLY A 221 24.94 7.59 0.04
CA GLY A 221 26.09 7.70 -0.86
C GLY A 221 26.03 7.20 -2.30
N THR A 222 24.96 6.58 -2.81
CA THR A 222 24.98 6.10 -4.21
C THR A 222 23.61 6.19 -4.89
N THR A 223 23.45 7.18 -5.76
CA THR A 223 22.39 7.25 -6.77
C THR A 223 22.75 6.33 -7.95
N ILE A 224 22.07 5.20 -8.07
CA ILE A 224 22.06 4.41 -9.31
C ILE A 224 20.64 4.50 -9.88
N LEU A 225 20.54 5.16 -11.03
CA LEU A 225 19.29 5.43 -11.72
C LEU A 225 18.67 4.10 -12.21
N SER A 226 17.41 3.86 -11.85
CA SER A 226 16.63 2.74 -12.36
C SER A 226 16.35 2.90 -13.86
N SER A 227 16.26 1.79 -14.59
CA SER A 227 16.01 1.76 -16.04
C SER A 227 14.69 2.42 -16.47
N THR A 228 13.78 2.68 -15.53
CA THR A 228 12.57 3.50 -15.73
C THR A 228 12.83 5.01 -15.80
N GLN A 229 13.95 5.51 -15.27
CA GLN A 229 14.33 6.93 -15.34
C GLN A 229 14.95 7.32 -16.70
N LEU A 230 15.30 6.35 -17.54
CA LEU A 230 15.92 6.59 -18.85
C LEU A 230 14.91 6.94 -19.96
N TYR A 231 13.61 6.74 -19.75
CA TYR A 231 12.61 6.96 -20.80
C TYR A 231 12.15 8.43 -20.94
N ASN A 232 12.64 9.36 -20.09
CA ASN A 232 12.16 10.74 -20.11
C ASN A 232 13.26 11.81 -20.02
N SER A 233 14.52 11.46 -20.32
CA SER A 233 15.62 12.44 -20.37
C SER A 233 15.84 12.94 -21.81
N ASN A 234 14.97 13.85 -22.27
CA ASN A 234 15.33 14.73 -23.38
C ASN A 234 16.35 15.75 -22.87
N PHE A 235 17.63 15.42 -23.05
CA PHE A 235 18.73 16.30 -22.69
C PHE A 235 18.87 17.39 -23.77
N VAL A 236 18.29 18.57 -23.53
CA VAL A 236 18.70 19.80 -24.22
C VAL A 236 20.08 20.16 -23.68
N SER A 237 21.11 19.96 -24.49
CA SER A 237 22.45 20.47 -24.21
C SER A 237 22.57 21.88 -24.78
N SER A 238 22.45 22.90 -23.92
CA SER A 238 22.94 24.24 -24.26
C SER A 238 24.42 24.32 -23.90
N SER A 239 25.26 23.83 -24.80
CA SER A 239 26.70 24.13 -24.78
C SER A 239 26.86 25.50 -25.41
N GLY A 240 27.20 26.51 -24.61
CA GLY A 240 27.70 27.76 -25.14
C GLY A 240 29.02 27.50 -25.85
N ASP A 241 29.06 27.77 -27.14
CA ASP A 241 30.31 28.10 -27.83
C ASP A 241 30.04 29.25 -28.80
N GLY A 242 30.86 30.29 -28.70
CA GLY A 242 30.73 31.48 -29.50
C GLY A 242 31.16 31.23 -30.93
N SER A 243 30.31 31.54 -31.90
CA SER A 243 30.78 32.09 -33.17
C SER A 243 29.71 32.96 -33.82
N THR A 244 30.20 34.06 -34.36
CA THR A 244 29.54 35.08 -35.17
C THR A 244 28.78 34.49 -36.36
N ASN A 245 27.58 34.99 -36.64
CA ASN A 245 27.28 35.64 -37.93
C ASN A 245 25.87 36.25 -38.01
N THR A 246 25.88 37.53 -38.40
CA THR A 246 24.86 38.30 -39.11
C THR A 246 23.93 37.50 -40.03
N THR A 247 22.63 37.82 -40.05
CA THR A 247 21.97 38.55 -41.16
C THR A 247 20.47 38.79 -40.90
N LYS A 248 20.08 40.05 -41.12
CA LYS A 248 18.76 40.62 -41.46
C LYS A 248 17.55 40.35 -40.56
#